data_AF-A0A3M1G3J0-F1
#
_entry.id   AF-A0A3M1G3J0-F1
#
_cell.length_a   1.000
_cell.length_b   1.000
_cell.length_c   1.000
_cell.angle_alpha   90.00
_cell.angle_beta   90.00
_cell.angle_gamma   90.00
#
_symmetry.space_group_name_H-M   'P 1'
#
loop_
_entity.id
_entity.type
_entity.pdbx_description
1 polymer ?
#
loop_
_entity_poly.entity_id
_entity_poly.type
_entity_poly.pdbx_seq_one_letter_code
_entity_poly.pdbx_strand_id
1 'polypeptide(L)'
;GQARALYLFLLNKWYFDELFDAIFVRPALWVGRVFWKGGDGRVIDGFGPDGIAATVVAAATRARRLQSGYLYHYAFAMLIGVAAAVTWFLTRQAGG
;
A
#
# COMPACT_ATOMS: atom_id res chain seq x y z
N GLY A 1 55.23 -33.99 8.33
CA GLY A 1 55.22 -34.72 9.61
C GLY A 1 53.86 -34.57 10.25
N GLN A 2 53.15 -35.68 10.47
CA GLN A 2 51.76 -35.71 10.95
C GLN A 2 51.57 -34.99 12.29
N ALA A 3 52.62 -34.89 13.11
CA ALA A 3 52.63 -34.15 14.38
C ALA A 3 52.37 -32.64 14.25
N ARG A 4 52.74 -32.00 13.13
CA ARG A 4 52.53 -30.55 12.92
C ARG A 4 51.07 -30.22 12.64
N ALA A 5 50.36 -31.10 11.93
CA ALA A 5 48.93 -30.94 11.66
C ALA A 5 48.10 -31.13 12.93
N LEU A 6 48.44 -32.14 13.75
CA LEU A 6 47.82 -32.36 15.06
C LEU A 6 48.07 -31.19 16.02
N TYR A 7 49.29 -30.66 16.06
CA TYR A 7 49.62 -29.51 16.90
C TYR A 7 48.81 -28.25 16.51
N LEU A 8 48.68 -27.96 15.22
CA LEU A 8 47.86 -26.85 14.73
C LEU A 8 46.36 -27.04 15.00
N PHE A 9 45.89 -28.28 14.96
CA PHE A 9 44.50 -28.63 15.25
C PHE A 9 44.12 -28.43 16.74
N LEU A 10 45.02 -28.77 17.66
CA LEU A 10 44.86 -28.46 19.09
C LEU A 10 45.06 -26.96 19.36
N LEU A 11 45.99 -26.30 18.66
CA LEU A 11 46.27 -24.88 18.84
C LEU A 11 45.09 -24.00 18.36
N ASN A 12 44.43 -24.36 17.27
CA ASN A 12 43.24 -23.67 16.75
C ASN A 12 41.94 -24.07 17.49
N LYS A 13 42.02 -24.46 18.77
CA LYS A 13 40.86 -24.81 19.61
C LYS A 13 39.85 -25.71 18.90
N TRP A 14 40.36 -26.71 18.17
CA TRP A 14 39.53 -27.73 17.55
C TRP A 14 38.53 -27.23 16.50
N TYR A 15 38.72 -26.01 15.93
CA TYR A 15 37.84 -25.39 14.93
C TYR A 15 36.34 -25.35 15.32
N PHE A 16 36.04 -25.62 16.59
CA PHE A 16 34.69 -25.89 17.05
C PHE A 16 33.88 -24.59 17.13
N ASP A 17 34.53 -23.49 17.55
CA ASP A 17 33.94 -22.15 17.55
C ASP A 17 33.55 -21.70 16.13
N GLU A 18 34.41 -21.94 15.14
CA GLU A 18 34.17 -21.53 13.76
C GLU A 18 33.07 -22.36 13.09
N LEU A 19 33.02 -23.65 13.40
CA LEU A 19 31.94 -24.53 12.97
C LEU A 19 30.60 -24.12 13.60
N PHE A 20 30.60 -23.79 14.90
CA PHE A 20 29.41 -23.36 15.61
C PHE A 20 28.91 -22.01 15.09
N ASP A 21 29.81 -21.06 14.83
CA ASP A 21 29.47 -19.77 14.23
C ASP A 21 28.86 -19.95 12.83
N ALA A 22 29.46 -20.82 12.02
CA ALA A 22 28.99 -21.08 10.66
C ALA A 22 27.64 -21.81 10.61
N ILE A 23 27.41 -22.78 11.50
CA ILE A 23 26.21 -23.64 11.47
C ILE A 23 25.04 -23.03 12.26
N PHE A 24 25.30 -22.34 13.38
CA PHE A 24 24.24 -21.86 14.27
C PHE A 24 24.09 -20.35 14.24
N VAL A 25 25.18 -19.59 14.40
CA VAL A 25 25.11 -18.13 14.57
C VAL A 25 24.74 -17.44 13.27
N ARG A 26 25.47 -17.70 12.18
CA ARG A 26 25.23 -17.06 10.88
C ARG A 26 23.83 -17.34 10.32
N PRO A 27 23.32 -18.58 10.35
CA PRO A 27 21.97 -18.86 9.88
C PRO A 27 20.89 -18.22 10.76
N ALA A 28 21.04 -18.25 12.09
CA ALA A 28 20.10 -17.58 12.99
C ALA A 28 20.02 -16.06 12.73
N LEU A 29 21.16 -15.40 12.53
CA LEU A 29 21.22 -13.97 12.18
C LEU A 29 20.62 -13.67 10.80
N TRP A 30 20.72 -14.61 9.87
CA TRP A 30 20.11 -14.46 8.54
C TRP A 30 18.60 -14.61 8.62
N VAL A 31 18.09 -15.65 9.30
CA VAL A 31 16.66 -15.88 9.53
C VAL A 31 16.04 -14.69 10.26
N GLY A 32 16.68 -14.18 11.32
CA GLY A 32 16.21 -12.99 12.04
C GLY A 32 16.12 -11.75 11.13
N ARG A 33 17.11 -11.54 10.26
CA ARG A 33 17.08 -10.42 9.28
C ARG A 33 15.99 -10.59 8.22
N VAL A 34 15.74 -11.81 7.76
CA VAL A 34 14.67 -12.10 6.80
C VAL A 34 13.30 -11.88 7.43
N PHE A 35 13.08 -12.33 8.67
CA PHE A 35 11.83 -12.06 9.40
C PHE A 35 11.65 -10.58 9.72
N TRP A 36 12.70 -9.87 10.10
CA TRP A 36 12.63 -8.43 10.37
C TRP A 36 12.34 -7.60 9.12
N LYS A 37 13.15 -7.74 8.06
CA LYS A 37 12.95 -6.96 6.82
C LYS A 37 11.77 -7.46 5.98
N GLY A 38 11.53 -8.77 5.99
CA GLY A 38 10.48 -9.41 5.21
C GLY A 38 9.12 -9.37 5.88
N GLY A 39 9.07 -9.52 7.21
CA GLY A 39 7.86 -9.43 8.03
C GLY A 39 7.53 -7.99 8.37
N ASP A 40 8.32 -7.34 9.23
CA ASP A 40 7.98 -6.01 9.74
C ASP A 40 7.98 -4.95 8.63
N GLY A 41 9.04 -4.86 7.82
CA GLY A 41 9.14 -3.79 6.81
C GLY A 41 8.03 -3.85 5.75
N ARG A 42 7.73 -5.03 5.18
CA ARG A 42 6.70 -5.14 4.13
C ARG A 42 5.28 -5.19 4.67
N VAL A 43 5.05 -5.79 5.84
CA VAL A 43 3.70 -5.86 6.41
C VAL A 43 3.33 -4.52 7.02
N ILE A 44 4.24 -3.83 7.72
CA ILE A 44 3.94 -2.52 8.31
C ILE A 44 3.83 -1.44 7.22
N ASP A 45 4.72 -1.38 6.23
CA ASP A 45 4.55 -0.37 5.16
C ASP A 45 3.38 -0.72 4.23
N GLY A 46 3.09 -2.02 4.02
CA GLY A 46 2.00 -2.49 3.17
C GLY A 46 0.60 -2.42 3.79
N PHE A 47 0.48 -2.63 5.10
CA PHE A 47 -0.79 -2.52 5.86
C PHE A 47 -0.89 -1.24 6.69
N GLY A 48 0.17 -0.45 6.74
CA GLY A 48 0.22 0.81 7.45
C GLY A 48 -0.48 1.95 6.71
N PRO A 49 -0.17 3.20 7.10
CA PRO A 49 -0.84 4.39 6.58
C PRO A 49 -0.84 4.48 5.05
N ASP A 50 0.25 4.06 4.42
CA ASP A 50 0.45 4.15 2.97
C ASP A 50 -0.41 3.14 2.20
N GLY A 51 -0.60 1.92 2.73
CA GLY A 51 -1.49 0.91 2.15
C GLY A 51 -2.97 1.32 2.22
N ILE A 52 -3.37 1.91 3.35
CA ILE A 52 -4.72 2.48 3.53
C ILE A 52 -4.91 3.70 2.61
N ALA A 53 -3.92 4.58 2.52
CA ALA A 53 -3.98 5.73 1.63
C ALA A 53 -4.10 5.31 0.15
N ALA A 54 -3.31 4.33 -0.29
CA ALA A 54 -3.36 3.84 -1.67
C ALA A 54 -4.71 3.21 -2.04
N THR A 55 -5.31 2.45 -1.12
CA THR A 55 -6.65 1.85 -1.33
C THR A 55 -7.74 2.92 -1.36
N VAL A 56 -7.70 3.91 -0.48
CA VAL A 56 -8.62 5.06 -0.48
C VAL A 56 -8.50 5.85 -1.78
N VAL A 57 -7.29 6.15 -2.24
CA VAL A 57 -7.06 6.88 -3.51
C VAL A 57 -7.58 6.08 -4.70
N ALA A 58 -7.35 4.76 -4.73
CA ALA A 58 -7.85 3.89 -5.79
C ALA A 58 -9.39 3.84 -5.81
N ALA A 59 -10.02 3.75 -4.64
CA ALA A 59 -11.47 3.78 -4.49
C ALA A 59 -12.06 5.12 -4.93
N ALA A 60 -11.48 6.24 -4.49
CA ALA A 60 -11.88 7.59 -4.89
C ALA A 60 -11.76 7.79 -6.41
N THR A 61 -10.70 7.29 -7.02
CA THR A 61 -10.48 7.37 -8.47
C THR A 61 -11.52 6.56 -9.25
N ARG A 62 -11.86 5.35 -8.77
CA ARG A 62 -12.95 4.55 -9.35
C ARG A 62 -14.31 5.23 -9.18
N ALA A 63 -14.61 5.74 -7.99
CA ALA A 63 -15.85 6.47 -7.71
C ALA A 63 -15.98 7.72 -8.61
N ARG A 64 -14.89 8.47 -8.82
CA ARG A 64 -14.87 9.61 -9.73
C ARG A 64 -15.13 9.23 -11.19
N ARG A 65 -14.66 8.06 -11.65
CA ARG A 65 -14.95 7.54 -12.99
C ARG A 65 -16.38 7.04 -13.14
N LEU A 66 -16.99 6.55 -12.06
CA LEU A 66 -18.41 6.18 -12.02
C LEU A 66 -19.32 7.41 -11.96
N GLN A 67 -18.82 8.54 -11.49
CA GLN A 67 -19.49 9.82 -11.63
C GLN A 67 -19.54 10.16 -13.13
N SER A 68 -20.69 9.93 -13.75
CA SER A 68 -20.92 10.00 -15.20
C SER A 68 -20.65 11.37 -15.82
N GLY A 69 -20.39 12.41 -15.00
CA GLY A 69 -20.06 13.76 -15.47
C GLY A 69 -21.10 14.34 -16.44
N TYR A 70 -22.31 13.78 -16.45
CA TYR A 70 -23.33 14.04 -17.47
C TYR A 70 -24.02 15.37 -17.18
N LEU A 71 -23.30 16.45 -17.47
CA LEU A 71 -23.75 17.84 -17.33
C LEU A 71 -25.07 18.08 -18.10
N TYR A 72 -25.34 17.28 -19.14
CA TYR A 72 -26.60 17.31 -19.89
C TYR A 72 -27.84 17.13 -19.03
N HIS A 73 -27.83 16.26 -18.01
CA HIS A 73 -29.01 16.05 -17.17
C HIS A 73 -29.25 17.25 -16.26
N TYR A 74 -28.18 17.89 -15.77
CA TYR A 74 -28.26 19.13 -15.00
C TYR A 74 -28.73 20.30 -15.88
N ALA A 75 -28.15 20.46 -17.07
CA ALA A 75 -28.54 21.50 -18.01
C ALA A 75 -30.00 21.34 -18.47
N PHE A 76 -30.46 20.11 -18.71
CA PHE A 76 -31.84 19.81 -19.08
C PHE A 76 -32.83 20.14 -17.95
N ALA A 77 -32.51 19.77 -16.71
CA ALA A 77 -33.31 20.12 -15.53
C ALA A 77 -33.40 21.65 -15.33
N MET A 78 -32.28 22.37 -15.54
CA MET A 78 -32.26 23.83 -15.47
C MET A 78 -33.11 24.46 -16.58
N LEU A 79 -33.03 23.96 -17.82
CA LEU A 79 -33.81 24.45 -18.96
C LEU A 79 -35.32 24.31 -18.70
N ILE A 80 -35.75 23.14 -18.21
CA ILE A 80 -37.16 22.92 -17.84
C ILE A 80 -37.59 23.85 -16.72
N GLY A 81 -36.77 24.00 -15.67
CA GLY A 81 -37.07 24.89 -14.55
C GLY A 81 -37.24 26.34 -14.97
N VAL A 82 -36.34 26.86 -15.81
CA VAL A 82 -36.43 28.22 -16.34
C VAL A 82 -37.65 28.39 -17.25
N ALA A 83 -37.90 27.44 -18.15
CA ALA A 83 -39.07 27.49 -19.05
C ALA A 83 -40.39 27.50 -18.26
N ALA A 84 -40.51 26.67 -17.23
CA ALA A 84 -41.68 26.64 -16.36
C ALA A 84 -41.84 27.95 -15.56
N ALA A 85 -40.75 28.49 -15.00
CA ALA A 85 -40.77 29.75 -14.25
C ALA A 85 -41.21 30.93 -15.12
N VAL A 86 -40.66 31.05 -16.34
CA VAL A 86 -41.03 32.10 -17.30
C VAL A 86 -42.49 31.96 -17.71
N THR A 87 -42.93 30.75 -18.02
CA THR A 87 -44.33 30.48 -18.43
C THR A 87 -45.31 30.87 -17.33
N TRP A 88 -45.01 30.52 -16.08
CA TRP A 88 -45.83 30.88 -14.92
C TRP A 88 -45.88 32.39 -14.70
N PHE A 89 -44.74 33.08 -14.79
CA PHE A 89 -44.65 34.52 -14.63
C PHE A 89 -45.48 35.27 -15.70
N LEU A 90 -45.35 34.86 -16.97
CA LEU A 90 -46.11 35.46 -18.08
C LEU A 90 -47.61 35.23 -17.93
N THR A 91 -48.02 34.02 -17.55
CA THR A 91 -49.46 33.71 -17.35
C THR A 91 -50.05 34.50 -16.18
N ARG A 92 -49.28 34.68 -15.10
CA ARG A 92 -49.67 35.51 -13.95
C ARG A 92 -49.77 36.99 -14.30
N GLN A 93 -48.91 37.50 -15.17
CA GLN A 93 -48.92 38.90 -15.61
C GLN A 93 -50.02 39.18 -16.65
N ALA A 94 -50.32 38.23 -17.52
CA ALA A 94 -51.35 38.38 -18.56
C ALA A 94 -52.79 38.20 -18.03
N GLY A 95 -52.97 37.59 -16.86
CA GLY A 95 -54.26 37.38 -16.21
C GLY A 95 -54.63 38.43 -15.14
N GLY A 96 -53.89 39.54 -15.06
CA GLY A 96 -54.11 40.65 -14.11
C GLY A 96 -54.37 41.97 -14.81
#